data_AF-A0A6A3G0A4-F1
#
_entry.id   AF-A0A6A3G0A4-F1
#
_cell.length_a   1.000
_cell.length_b   1.000
_cell.length_c   1.000
_cell.angle_alpha   90.00
_cell.angle_beta   90.00
_cell.angle_gamma   90.00
#
_symmetry.space_group_name_H-M   'P 1'
#
loop_
_entity.id
_entity.type
_entity.pdbx_description
1 polymer ?
#
loop_
_entity_poly.entity_id
_entity_poly.type
_entity_poly.pdbx_seq_one_letter_code
_entity_poly.pdbx_strand_id
1 'polypeptide(L)'
;MGVMRPDLVVRNIIPVVMAGVLGIYALIVAVIIQGSIDPPNGKAPVYGSYTGFAHLAAGLCCGLGGLTAGMVTGVVGDPGVRAVGQQEKLFVNTILVLIFAEALGLHGLIVALILLQKKSVGLSPA
;
A
#
# COMPACT_ATOMS: atom_id res chain seq x y z
N MET A 1 18.68 -20.30 -2.67
CA MET A 1 19.19 -19.98 -4.02
C MET A 1 20.57 -19.31 -3.99
N GLY A 2 20.88 -18.41 -3.05
CA GLY A 2 22.17 -17.69 -3.03
C GLY A 2 23.44 -18.55 -2.85
N VAL A 3 23.33 -19.79 -2.37
CA VAL A 3 24.47 -20.70 -2.21
C VAL A 3 24.81 -21.45 -3.51
N MET A 4 23.81 -21.83 -4.31
CA MET A 4 24.02 -22.65 -5.51
C MET A 4 24.28 -21.80 -6.76
N ARG A 5 23.72 -20.60 -6.85
CA ARG A 5 23.90 -19.65 -7.97
C ARG A 5 23.98 -18.21 -7.43
N PRO A 6 25.15 -17.77 -6.95
CA PRO A 6 25.31 -16.44 -6.35
C PRO A 6 25.05 -15.30 -7.36
N ASP A 7 25.28 -15.53 -8.65
CA ASP A 7 25.06 -14.54 -9.71
C ASP A 7 23.58 -14.11 -9.84
N LEU A 8 22.64 -14.96 -9.40
CA LEU A 8 21.20 -14.69 -9.48
C LEU A 8 20.65 -13.95 -8.26
N VAL A 9 21.47 -13.69 -7.23
CA VAL A 9 21.03 -13.04 -5.99
C VAL A 9 20.49 -11.63 -6.24
N VAL A 10 21.17 -10.85 -7.09
CA VAL A 10 20.77 -9.46 -7.41
C VAL A 10 19.44 -9.43 -8.15
N ARG A 11 19.15 -10.42 -9.01
CA ARG A 11 17.86 -10.53 -9.71
C ARG A 11 16.74 -10.97 -8.77
N ASN A 12 17.05 -11.82 -7.80
CA ASN A 12 16.06 -12.36 -6.86
C ASN A 12 15.70 -11.42 -5.71
N ILE A 13 16.34 -10.25 -5.57
CA ILE A 13 15.98 -9.25 -4.56
C ILE A 13 14.72 -8.44 -4.94
N ILE A 14 14.35 -8.43 -6.23
CA ILE A 14 13.24 -7.63 -6.75
C ILE A 14 11.91 -7.88 -6.00
N PRO A 15 11.46 -9.12 -5.73
CA PRO A 15 10.21 -9.35 -5.00
C PRO A 15 10.24 -8.78 -3.58
N VAL A 16 11.41 -8.77 -2.93
CA VAL A 16 11.59 -8.19 -1.59
C VAL A 16 11.44 -6.67 -1.64
N VAL A 17 12.04 -6.03 -2.65
CA VAL A 17 11.89 -4.58 -2.85
C VAL A 17 10.44 -4.21 -3.15
N MET A 18 9.76 -4.98 -4.00
CA MET A 18 8.34 -4.76 -4.31
C MET A 18 7.44 -4.90 -3.08
N ALA A 19 7.72 -5.87 -2.20
CA ALA A 19 7.01 -5.99 -0.92
C ALA A 19 7.24 -4.77 0.00
N GLY A 20 8.40 -4.12 -0.08
CA GLY A 20 8.74 -2.96 0.73
C GLY A 20 7.99 -1.68 0.35
N VAL A 21 7.64 -1.49 -0.92
CA VAL A 21 6.98 -0.26 -1.41
C VAL A 21 5.57 -0.09 -0.84
N LEU A 22 4.86 -1.19 -0.56
CA LEU A 22 3.52 -1.19 0.05
C LEU A 22 3.48 -0.43 1.38
N GLY A 23 4.57 -0.46 2.17
CA GLY A 23 4.67 0.30 3.42
C GLY A 23 4.69 1.82 3.19
N ILE A 24 5.26 2.26 2.07
CA ILE A 24 5.33 3.68 1.69
C ILE A 24 3.92 4.20 1.37
N TYR A 25 3.06 3.40 0.75
CA TYR A 25 1.69 3.79 0.46
C TYR A 25 0.88 4.09 1.73
N ALA A 26 1.01 3.23 2.75
CA ALA A 26 0.36 3.45 4.04
C ALA A 26 0.93 4.69 4.78
N LEU A 27 2.24 4.90 4.71
CA LEU A 27 2.89 6.08 5.28
C LEU A 27 2.36 7.38 4.65
N ILE A 28 2.23 7.42 3.33
CA ILE A 28 1.69 8.60 2.61
C ILE A 28 0.28 8.92 3.10
N VAL A 29 -0.60 7.92 3.21
CA VAL A 29 -1.97 8.11 3.71
C VAL A 29 -1.97 8.63 5.15
N ALA A 30 -1.10 8.10 6.02
CA ALA A 30 -0.98 8.55 7.41
C ALA A 30 -0.58 10.03 7.51
N VAL A 31 0.39 10.47 6.70
CA VAL A 31 0.86 11.87 6.68
C VAL A 31 -0.24 12.80 6.14
N ILE A 32 -0.99 12.39 5.11
CA ILE A 32 -2.12 13.18 4.58
C ILE A 32 -3.23 13.34 5.63
N ILE A 33 -3.56 12.27 6.35
CA ILE A 33 -4.55 12.31 7.42
C ILE A 33 -4.08 13.24 8.55
N GLN A 34 -2.83 13.14 8.97
CA GLN A 34 -2.26 14.00 10.01
C GLN A 34 -2.35 15.48 9.63
N GLY A 35 -2.02 15.83 8.38
CA GLY A 35 -2.12 17.21 7.89
C GLY A 35 -3.55 17.73 7.77
N SER A 36 -4.56 16.86 7.81
CA SER A 36 -5.97 17.19 7.64
C SER A 36 -6.74 17.31 8.97
N ILE A 37 -6.09 17.02 10.11
CA ILE A 37 -6.69 17.10 11.45
C ILE A 37 -6.46 18.49 12.03
N ASP A 38 -7.52 19.29 12.08
CA ASP A 38 -7.51 20.62 12.69
C ASP A 38 -7.72 20.54 14.22
N PRO A 39 -6.92 21.23 15.06
CA PRO A 39 -7.08 21.21 16.51
C PRO A 39 -8.40 21.87 16.96
N PRO A 40 -9.06 21.37 18.01
CA PRO A 40 -10.35 21.89 18.46
C PRO A 40 -10.22 23.30 19.05
N ASN A 41 -10.86 24.29 18.41
CA ASN A 41 -10.88 25.66 18.91
C ASN A 41 -12.08 25.87 19.86
N GLY A 42 -11.82 25.75 21.16
CA GLY A 42 -12.53 26.46 22.23
C GLY A 42 -13.98 26.10 22.57
N LYS A 43 -14.82 25.56 21.68
CA LYS A 43 -16.20 25.07 21.98
C LYS A 43 -17.00 24.42 20.83
N ALA A 44 -16.50 24.37 19.60
CA ALA A 44 -17.18 23.70 18.47
C ALA A 44 -16.31 22.59 17.88
N PRO A 45 -16.86 21.40 17.55
CA PRO A 45 -16.10 20.36 16.86
C PRO A 45 -15.84 20.81 15.41
N VAL A 46 -14.63 21.30 15.13
CA VAL A 46 -14.13 21.58 13.77
C VAL A 46 -14.01 20.26 12.97
N TYR A 47 -13.86 19.15 13.69
CA TYR A 47 -13.77 17.81 13.15
C TYR A 47 -15.05 17.02 13.43
N GLY A 48 -15.86 16.80 12.39
CA GLY A 48 -17.12 16.07 12.50
C GLY A 48 -16.92 14.56 12.63
N SER A 49 -17.90 13.84 13.19
CA SER A 49 -17.86 12.38 13.24
C SER A 49 -17.78 11.74 11.85
N TYR A 50 -18.36 12.38 10.83
CA TYR A 50 -18.26 11.94 9.43
C TYR A 50 -16.81 11.95 8.92
N THR A 51 -16.05 13.03 9.17
CA THR A 51 -14.64 13.12 8.75
C THR A 51 -13.77 12.15 9.53
N GLY A 52 -14.06 11.94 10.83
CA GLY A 52 -13.40 10.93 11.64
C GLY A 52 -13.57 9.51 11.11
N PHE A 53 -14.80 9.10 10.83
CA PHE A 53 -15.05 7.77 10.26
C PHE A 53 -14.52 7.64 8.83
N ALA A 54 -14.55 8.72 8.03
CA ALA A 54 -13.95 8.71 6.69
C ALA A 54 -12.43 8.51 6.74
N HIS A 55 -11.72 9.17 7.66
CA HIS A 55 -10.26 9.01 7.79
C HIS A 55 -9.90 7.61 8.33
N LEU A 56 -10.68 7.07 9.27
CA LEU A 56 -10.50 5.71 9.75
C LEU A 56 -10.72 4.68 8.63
N ALA A 57 -11.80 4.84 7.84
CA ALA A 57 -12.10 3.98 6.70
C ALA A 57 -11.03 4.08 5.62
N ALA A 58 -10.52 5.27 5.33
CA ALA A 58 -9.43 5.48 4.38
C ALA A 58 -8.14 4.76 4.82
N GLY A 59 -7.77 4.91 6.10
CA GLY A 59 -6.60 4.21 6.67
C GLY A 59 -6.75 2.69 6.63
N LEU A 60 -7.92 2.16 7.00
CA LEU A 60 -8.19 0.72 6.95
C LEU A 60 -8.21 0.17 5.53
N CYS A 61 -8.78 0.88 4.56
CA CYS A 61 -8.83 0.46 3.16
C CYS A 61 -7.42 0.33 2.57
N CYS A 62 -6.57 1.36 2.74
CA CYS A 62 -5.20 1.33 2.26
C CYS A 62 -4.36 0.27 3.01
N GLY A 63 -4.51 0.18 4.34
CA GLY A 63 -3.74 -0.75 5.17
C GLY A 63 -4.06 -2.22 4.91
N LEU A 64 -5.34 -2.58 4.86
CA LEU A 64 -5.76 -3.96 4.59
C LEU A 64 -5.50 -4.35 3.12
N GLY A 65 -5.68 -3.43 2.18
CA GLY A 65 -5.33 -3.63 0.77
C GLY A 65 -3.83 -3.88 0.60
N GLY A 66 -2.99 -3.06 1.24
CA GLY A 66 -1.54 -3.21 1.23
C GLY A 66 -1.05 -4.50 1.90
N LEU A 67 -1.66 -4.89 3.02
CA LEU A 67 -1.35 -6.16 3.70
C LEU A 67 -1.66 -7.37 2.82
N THR A 68 -2.83 -7.37 2.17
CA THR A 68 -3.24 -8.46 1.27
C THR A 68 -2.32 -8.54 0.06
N ALA A 69 -1.98 -7.39 -0.55
CA ALA A 69 -1.04 -7.32 -1.67
C ALA A 69 0.38 -7.80 -1.29
N GLY A 70 0.84 -7.46 -0.07
CA GLY A 70 2.12 -7.93 0.46
C GLY A 70 2.14 -9.44 0.67
N MET A 71 1.05 -10.01 1.21
CA MET A 71 0.91 -11.46 1.35
C MET A 71 0.92 -12.17 -0.01
N VAL A 72 0.17 -11.66 -0.99
CA VAL A 72 0.16 -12.23 -2.36
C VAL A 72 1.56 -12.18 -2.98
N THR A 73 2.25 -11.05 -2.88
CA THR A 73 3.62 -10.86 -3.39
C THR A 73 4.60 -11.84 -2.74
N GLY A 74 4.50 -12.07 -1.42
CA GLY A 74 5.33 -13.04 -0.72
C GLY A 74 5.06 -14.49 -1.14
N VAL A 75 3.78 -14.87 -1.22
CA VAL A 75 3.35 -16.24 -1.57
C VAL A 75 3.69 -16.59 -3.02
N VAL A 76 3.54 -15.63 -3.95
CA VAL A 76 3.91 -15.82 -5.37
C VAL A 76 5.42 -15.69 -5.57
N GLY A 77 6.07 -14.83 -4.79
CA GLY A 77 7.51 -14.57 -4.88
C GLY A 77 8.36 -15.78 -4.53
N ASP A 78 8.02 -16.55 -3.50
CA ASP A 78 8.79 -17.72 -3.05
C ASP A 78 8.95 -18.82 -4.12
N PRO A 79 7.87 -19.36 -4.75
CA PRO A 79 8.01 -20.30 -5.85
C PRO A 79 8.60 -19.63 -7.10
N GLY A 80 8.32 -18.34 -7.32
CA GLY A 80 8.83 -17.57 -8.45
C GLY A 80 10.36 -17.49 -8.47
N VAL A 81 11.00 -17.13 -7.35
CA VAL A 81 12.47 -17.05 -7.26
C VAL A 81 13.13 -18.43 -7.35
N ARG A 82 12.43 -19.49 -6.91
CA ARG A 82 12.91 -20.87 -7.03
C ARG A 82 12.85 -21.35 -8.48
N ALA A 83 11.79 -21.03 -9.21
CA ALA A 83 11.63 -21.39 -10.63
C ALA A 83 12.67 -20.68 -11.52
N VAL A 84 12.96 -19.40 -11.25
CA VAL A 84 14.00 -18.63 -11.95
C VAL A 84 15.40 -19.23 -11.73
N GLY A 85 15.65 -19.81 -10.56
CA GLY A 85 16.91 -20.52 -10.28
C GLY A 85 17.10 -21.80 -11.11
N GLN A 86 16.02 -22.41 -11.60
CA GLN A 86 16.07 -23.58 -12.49
C GLN A 86 16.14 -23.16 -13.97
N GLN A 87 15.35 -22.16 -14.37
CA GLN A 87 15.36 -21.61 -15.73
C GLN A 87 15.24 -20.09 -15.70
N GLU A 88 16.31 -19.40 -16.09
CA GLU A 88 16.37 -17.93 -16.08
C GLU A 88 15.36 -17.28 -17.03
N LYS A 89 14.89 -18.00 -18.05
CA LYS A 89 13.85 -17.52 -18.99
C LYS A 89 12.51 -17.21 -18.30
N LEU A 90 12.26 -17.79 -17.12
CA LEU A 90 11.04 -17.55 -16.32
C LEU A 90 11.08 -16.22 -15.57
N PHE A 91 12.21 -15.51 -15.54
CA PHE A 91 12.39 -14.27 -14.77
C PHE A 91 11.35 -13.20 -15.12
N VAL A 92 11.11 -12.97 -16.41
CA VAL A 92 10.15 -11.97 -16.87
C VAL A 92 8.72 -12.36 -16.47
N ASN A 93 8.36 -13.65 -16.58
CA ASN A 93 7.03 -14.11 -16.16
C ASN A 93 6.80 -13.90 -14.67
N THR A 94 7.79 -14.20 -13.82
CA THR A 94 7.69 -13.95 -12.37
C THR A 94 7.48 -12.48 -12.07
N ILE A 95 8.19 -11.57 -12.77
CA ILE A 95 8.01 -10.12 -12.59
C ILE A 95 6.61 -9.67 -13.02
N LEU A 96 6.09 -10.15 -14.15
CA LEU A 96 4.75 -9.77 -14.61
C LEU A 96 3.67 -10.12 -13.58
N VAL A 97 3.76 -11.31 -12.95
CA VAL A 97 2.81 -11.69 -11.90
C VAL A 97 2.96 -10.80 -10.65
N LEU A 98 4.19 -10.46 -10.27
CA LEU A 98 4.45 -9.55 -9.14
C LEU A 98 3.87 -8.15 -9.38
N ILE A 99 3.92 -7.63 -10.61
CA ILE A 99 3.33 -6.32 -10.95
C ILE A 99 1.80 -6.37 -10.82
N PHE A 100 1.15 -7.44 -11.28
CA PHE A 100 -0.30 -7.61 -11.11
C PHE A 100 -0.70 -7.75 -9.63
N ALA A 101 0.14 -8.38 -8.80
CA ALA A 101 -0.09 -8.45 -7.37
C ALA A 101 -0.02 -7.05 -6.72
N GLU A 102 0.92 -6.22 -7.15
CA GLU A 102 1.10 -4.84 -6.65
C GLU A 102 -0.09 -3.93 -6.97
N ALA A 103 -0.75 -4.14 -8.11
CA ALA A 103 -1.95 -3.39 -8.50
C ALA A 103 -3.08 -3.47 -7.45
N LEU A 104 -3.15 -4.55 -6.65
CA LEU A 104 -4.09 -4.68 -5.54
C LEU A 104 -3.83 -3.64 -4.44
N GLY A 105 -2.55 -3.37 -4.13
CA GLY A 105 -2.15 -2.36 -3.14
C GLY A 105 -2.43 -0.94 -3.63
N LEU A 106 -2.12 -0.66 -4.90
CA LEU A 106 -2.43 0.62 -5.54
C LEU A 106 -3.93 0.91 -5.54
N HIS A 107 -4.77 -0.11 -5.74
CA HIS A 107 -6.22 0.08 -5.71
C HIS A 107 -6.70 0.55 -4.33
N GLY A 108 -6.19 -0.06 -3.25
CA GLY A 108 -6.49 0.36 -1.88
C GLY A 108 -6.06 1.80 -1.58
N LEU A 109 -4.90 2.22 -2.10
CA LEU A 109 -4.41 3.59 -1.98
C LEU A 109 -5.34 4.60 -2.68
N ILE A 110 -5.75 4.30 -3.92
CA ILE A 110 -6.63 5.20 -4.70
C ILE A 110 -7.97 5.40 -3.97
N VAL A 111 -8.57 4.31 -3.49
CA VAL A 111 -9.84 4.38 -2.74
C VAL A 111 -9.68 5.22 -1.47
N ALA A 112 -8.58 5.04 -0.73
CA ALA A 112 -8.29 5.85 0.45
C ALA A 112 -8.18 7.34 0.11
N LEU A 113 -7.49 7.71 -0.97
CA LEU A 113 -7.36 9.11 -1.40
C LEU A 113 -8.71 9.72 -1.79
N ILE A 114 -9.59 8.97 -2.48
CA ILE A 114 -10.94 9.44 -2.83
C ILE A 114 -11.77 9.74 -1.56
N LEU A 115 -11.66 8.88 -0.54
CA LEU A 115 -12.34 9.10 0.74
C LEU A 115 -11.83 10.35 1.47
N LEU A 116 -10.53 10.63 1.38
CA LEU A 116 -9.91 11.80 2.00
C LEU A 116 -10.23 13.12 1.29
N GLN A 117 -10.57 13.08 -0.01
CA GLN A 117 -10.96 14.29 -0.76
C GLN A 117 -12.32 14.86 -0.33
N LYS A 118 -13.17 14.08 0.34
CA LYS A 118 -14.53 14.50 0.72
C LYS A 118 -14.55 15.15 2.11
N LYS A 119 -13.96 16.35 2.23
CA LYS A 119 -14.04 17.17 3.47
C LYS A 119 -15.43 17.79 3.57
N SER A 120 -16.19 17.45 4.62
CA SER A 120 -17.45 18.15 4.92
C SER A 120 -17.10 19.58 5.31
N VAL A 121 -17.35 20.52 4.39
CA VAL A 121 -17.38 21.96 4.65
C VAL A 121 -18.21 22.17 5.91
N GLY A 122 -17.55 22.57 7.00
CA GLY A 122 -18.22 23.02 8.20
C GLY A 122 -19.20 24.12 7.82
N LEU A 123 -20.43 24.00 8.32
CA LEU A 123 -21.48 24.98 8.11
C LEU A 123 -20.94 26.40 8.35
N SER A 124 -21.26 27.29 7.41
CA SER A 124 -21.11 28.74 7.53
C SER A 124 -21.62 29.20 8.91
N PRO A 125 -20.91 30.11 9.60
CA PRO A 125 -21.46 30.76 10.78
C PRO A 125 -22.58 31.71 10.30
N ALA A 126 -23.82 31.30 10.52
CA ALA A 126 -24.98 32.19 10.56
C ALA A 126 -25.35 32.42 12.03
#